data_AF-A0ABD0NS75-F1
#
_entry.id   AF-A0ABD0NS75-F1
#
_cell.length_a   1.000
_cell.length_b   1.000
_cell.length_c   1.000
_cell.angle_alpha   90.00
_cell.angle_beta   90.00
_cell.angle_gamma   90.00
#
_symmetry.space_group_name_H-M   'P 1'
#
loop_
_entity.id
_entity.type
_entity.pdbx_description
1 polymer ?
#
loop_
_entity_poly.entity_id
_entity_poly.type
_entity_poly.pdbx_seq_one_letter_code
_entity_poly.pdbx_strand_id
1 'polypeptide(L)' 'MSLLPRTAEEFSSADYWERFFRKRGEKAFEWYGDYNSLCGVLHKYIKPRDK' A
#
# COMPACT_ATOMS: atom_id res chain seq x y z
N MET A 1 6.93 -3.38 16.28
CA MET A 1 6.92 -4.65 15.51
C MET A 1 6.54 -4.33 14.08
N SER A 2 7.35 -4.74 13.09
CA SER A 2 7.05 -4.55 11.66
C SER A 2 5.75 -5.26 11.31
N LEU A 3 4.74 -4.51 10.87
CA LEU A 3 3.44 -5.07 10.48
C LEU A 3 3.47 -5.73 9.09
N LEU A 4 4.60 -5.75 8.40
CA LEU A 4 4.73 -6.24 7.03
C LEU A 4 5.08 -7.73 6.99
N PRO A 5 4.65 -8.44 5.92
CA PRO A 5 4.98 -9.84 5.74
C PRO A 5 6.50 -9.98 5.58
N ARG A 6 7.05 -11.03 6.18
CA ARG A 6 8.50 -11.28 6.19
C ARG A 6 8.93 -12.26 5.11
N THR A 7 7.97 -13.01 4.55
CA THR A 7 8.23 -13.99 3.50
C THR A 7 7.25 -13.83 2.34
N ALA A 8 7.60 -14.42 1.19
CA ALA A 8 6.74 -14.43 0.02
C ALA A 8 5.43 -15.18 0.27
N GLU A 9 5.49 -16.25 1.06
CA GLU A 9 4.32 -17.05 1.44
C GLU A 9 3.35 -16.22 2.28
N GLU A 10 3.84 -15.49 3.29
CA GLU A 10 3.03 -14.55 4.08
C GLU A 10 2.45 -13.45 3.21
N PHE A 11 3.24 -12.89 2.29
CA PHE A 11 2.79 -11.86 1.35
C PHE A 11 1.68 -12.39 0.42
N SER A 12 1.76 -13.65 0.01
CA SER A 12 0.76 -14.30 -0.86
C SER A 12 -0.50 -14.76 -0.11
N SER A 13 -0.51 -14.69 1.22
CA SER A 13 -1.62 -15.19 2.04
C SER A 13 -2.75 -14.16 2.17
N ALA A 14 -3.94 -14.52 1.70
CA ALA A 14 -5.15 -13.70 1.89
C ALA A 14 -5.51 -13.52 3.38
N ASP A 15 -5.40 -14.57 4.19
CA ASP A 15 -5.70 -14.54 5.63
C ASP A 15 -4.75 -13.60 6.40
N TYR A 16 -3.49 -13.53 5.96
CA TYR A 16 -2.54 -12.54 6.49
C TYR A 16 -3.04 -11.11 6.27
N TRP A 17 -3.45 -10.78 5.04
CA TRP A 17 -3.94 -9.44 4.71
C TRP A 17 -5.23 -9.08 5.44
N GLU A 18 -6.14 -10.04 5.61
CA GLU A 18 -7.36 -9.83 6.38
C GLU A 18 -7.05 -9.43 7.83
N ARG A 19 -6.17 -10.17 8.50
CA ARG A 19 -5.74 -9.86 9.88
C ARG A 19 -5.01 -8.52 9.95
N PHE A 20 -4.16 -8.23 8.97
CA PHE A 20 -3.41 -6.99 8.89
C PHE A 20 -4.34 -5.78 8.80
N PHE A 21 -5.28 -5.76 7.84
CA PHE A 21 -6.21 -4.65 7.66
C PHE A 21 -7.19 -4.53 8.82
N ARG A 22 -7.64 -5.66 9.40
CA ARG A 22 -8.46 -5.63 10.62
C ARG A 22 -7.75 -4.99 11.80
N LYS A 23 -6.45 -5.26 11.99
CA LYS A 23 -5.64 -4.67 13.07
C LYS A 23 -5.28 -3.21 12.80
N ARG A 24 -5.08 -2.86 11.53
CA ARG A 24 -4.75 -1.49 11.10
C ARG A 24 -5.94 -0.54 11.20
N GLY A 25 -7.16 -1.05 10.98
CA GLY A 25 -8.38 -0.25 10.94
C GLY A 25 -8.43 0.68 9.72
N GLU A 26 -8.97 1.88 9.90
CA GLU A 26 -9.21 2.85 8.82
C GLU A 26 -7.96 3.62 8.36
N LYS A 27 -6.80 3.34 8.94
CA LYS A 27 -5.56 4.04 8.57
C LYS A 27 -5.10 3.61 7.20
N ALA A 28 -4.95 4.57 6.28
CA ALA A 28 -4.41 4.35 4.94
C ALA A 28 -3.10 3.56 4.97
N PHE A 29 -2.94 2.63 4.04
CA PHE A 29 -1.71 1.86 3.85
C PHE A 29 -1.02 2.24 2.55
N GLU A 30 0.21 2.72 2.68
CA GLU A 30 1.05 3.13 1.58
C GLU A 30 2.24 2.18 1.50
N TRP A 31 2.31 1.45 0.39
CA TRP A 31 3.30 0.38 0.16
C TRP A 31 4.68 0.91 -0.15
N TYR A 32 4.75 1.90 -1.04
CA TYR A 32 6.00 2.36 -1.67
C TYR A 32 6.33 3.82 -1.34
N GLY A 33 5.63 4.40 -0.36
CA GLY A 33 5.72 5.81 -0.01
C GLY A 33 4.38 6.52 -0.14
N ASP A 34 4.26 7.63 0.58
CA ASP A 34 3.04 8.41 0.60
C ASP A 34 2.85 9.26 -0.65
N TYR A 35 1.63 9.71 -0.86
CA TYR A 35 1.32 10.53 -2.03
C TYR A 35 2.17 11.80 -2.11
N ASN A 36 2.47 12.49 -1.00
CA ASN A 36 3.29 13.71 -1.06
C ASN A 36 4.72 13.41 -1.49
N SER A 37 5.23 12.24 -1.13
CA SER A 37 6.55 11.76 -1.56
C SER A 37 6.60 11.40 -3.05
N LEU A 38 5.49 10.98 -3.66
CA LEU A 38 5.45 10.44 -5.03
C LEU A 38 4.74 11.35 -6.06
N CYS A 39 3.94 12.33 -5.63
CA CYS A 39 3.04 13.08 -6.51
C CYS A 39 3.76 13.83 -7.63
N GLY A 40 4.99 14.31 -7.41
CA GLY A 40 5.78 15.00 -8.43
C GLY A 40 6.08 14.12 -9.65
N VAL A 41 6.40 12.84 -9.42
CA VAL A 41 6.62 11.87 -10.51
C VAL A 41 5.30 11.46 -11.13
N LEU A 42 4.28 11.20 -10.31
CA LEU A 42 2.96 10.78 -10.79
C LEU A 42 2.34 11.84 -11.71
N HIS A 43 2.36 13.11 -11.33
CA HIS A 43 1.81 14.21 -12.13
C HIS A 43 2.54 14.44 -13.45
N LYS A 44 3.80 13.98 -13.58
CA LYS A 44 4.54 14.05 -14.83
C LYS A 44 4.01 13.08 -15.88
N TYR A 45 3.49 11.93 -15.45
CA TYR A 45 3.16 10.82 -16.35
C TYR A 45 1.66 10.48 -16.41
N ILE A 46 0.88 10.85 -15.39
CA ILE A 46 -0.57 10.65 -15.36
C ILE A 46 -1.26 11.84 -16.02
N LYS A 47 -2.16 11.60 -16.97
CA LYS A 47 -2.98 12.67 -17.54
C LYS A 47 -4.24 12.84 -16.68
N PRO A 48 -4.65 14.08 -16.34
CA PRO A 48 -5.87 14.32 -15.55
C PRO A 48 -7.17 13.79 -16.15
N ARG A 49 -7.15 13.37 -17.42
CA ARG A 49 -8.31 12.86 -18.17
C ARG A 49 -8.11 11.42 -18.67
N ASP A 50 -7.14 10.68 -18.13
CA ASP A 50 -7.11 9.24 -18.35
C ASP A 50 -8.36 8.64 -17.68
N LYS A 51 -9.26 8.10 -18.50
CA LYS A 51 -10.48 7.39 -18.10
C LYS A 51 -10.24 5.89 -18.15
#